data_AF-A0AAU9NIC3-F1
#
_entry.id   AF-A0AAU9NIC3-F1
#
_cell.length_a   1.000
_cell.length_b   1.000
_cell.length_c   1.000
_cell.angle_alpha   90.00
_cell.angle_beta   90.00
_cell.angle_gamma   90.00
#
_symmetry.space_group_name_H-M   'P 1'
#
loop_
_entity.id
_entity.type
_entity.pdbx_description
1 polymer ?
#
loop_
_entity_poly.entity_id
_entity_poly.type
_entity_poly.pdbx_seq_one_letter_code
_entity_poly.pdbx_strand_id
1 'polypeptide(L)'
;MIATFPKAPHPDVHMEDNIWAMLPEDLLNEILARVPPFMIFRLRSVCKRWNSILQDNSFLKFHSQVPSHGPCLLTFWKNSQTPQCSVFSLPLKQWSRWLNFQNINL
;
A
#
# COMPACT_ATOMS: atom_id res chain seq x y z
N MET A 1 -40.68 -13.74 -17.08
CA MET A 1 -40.75 -13.93 -15.61
C MET A 1 -39.34 -13.77 -15.07
N ILE A 2 -39.03 -12.67 -14.38
CA ILE A 2 -37.71 -12.40 -13.82
C ILE A 2 -37.73 -12.92 -12.39
N ALA A 3 -36.96 -13.97 -12.09
CA ALA A 3 -36.83 -14.50 -10.74
C ALA A 3 -35.91 -13.56 -9.94
N THR A 4 -36.51 -12.67 -9.15
CA THR A 4 -35.78 -11.90 -8.15
C THR A 4 -35.51 -12.83 -6.96
N PHE A 5 -34.29 -13.32 -6.83
CA PHE A 5 -33.87 -14.02 -5.63
C PHE A 5 -33.89 -13.04 -4.45
N PRO A 6 -34.57 -13.36 -3.32
CA PRO A 6 -34.51 -12.53 -2.14
C PRO A 6 -33.08 -12.54 -1.59
N LYS A 7 -32.40 -11.41 -1.66
CA LYS A 7 -31.11 -11.20 -1.00
C LYS A 7 -31.39 -11.19 0.50
N ALA A 8 -31.03 -12.28 1.18
CA ALA A 8 -31.16 -12.38 2.63
C ALA A 8 -30.49 -11.16 3.28
N PRO A 9 -31.09 -10.54 4.31
CA PRO A 9 -30.42 -9.51 5.09
C PRO A 9 -29.25 -10.19 5.78
N HIS A 10 -28.06 -10.03 5.22
CA HIS A 10 -26.85 -10.37 5.94
C HIS A 10 -26.80 -9.40 7.12
N PRO A 11 -26.77 -9.88 8.37
CA PRO A 11 -26.55 -8.97 9.49
C PRO A 11 -25.26 -8.22 9.19
N ASP A 12 -25.33 -6.90 9.20
CA ASP A 12 -24.17 -6.05 9.09
C ASP A 12 -23.34 -6.36 10.33
N VAL A 13 -22.32 -7.20 10.17
CA VAL A 13 -21.45 -7.62 11.26
C VAL A 13 -20.62 -6.39 11.60
N HIS A 14 -21.15 -5.57 12.50
CA HIS A 14 -20.48 -4.42 13.06
C HIS A 14 -19.29 -4.92 13.87
N MET A 15 -18.15 -5.11 13.19
CA MET A 15 -16.90 -5.42 13.86
C MET A 15 -16.51 -4.22 14.69
N GLU A 16 -16.35 -4.44 15.99
CA GLU A 16 -15.95 -3.41 16.94
C GLU A 16 -14.60 -2.78 16.51
N ASP A 17 -14.49 -1.46 16.61
CA ASP A 17 -13.31 -0.71 16.15
C ASP A 17 -12.01 -1.11 16.87
N ASN A 18 -12.14 -1.63 18.09
CA ASN A 18 -11.05 -2.19 18.89
C ASN A 18 -10.37 -3.39 18.19
N ILE A 19 -11.11 -4.24 17.47
CA ILE A 19 -10.58 -5.43 16.78
C ILE A 19 -9.66 -4.99 15.64
N TRP A 20 -10.07 -3.99 14.86
CA TRP A 20 -9.27 -3.42 13.78
C TRP A 20 -8.08 -2.59 14.29
N ALA A 21 -8.25 -1.88 15.41
CA ALA A 21 -7.19 -1.08 16.03
C ALA A 21 -6.07 -1.97 16.64
N MET A 22 -6.42 -3.18 17.07
CA MET A 22 -5.54 -4.13 17.77
C MET A 22 -4.92 -5.17 16.83
N LEU A 23 -4.72 -4.89 15.54
CA LEU A 23 -3.98 -5.81 14.69
C LEU A 23 -2.57 -6.05 15.29
N PRO A 24 -2.13 -7.30 15.52
CA PRO A 24 -0.77 -7.61 15.97
C PRO A 24 0.30 -7.02 15.06
N GLU A 25 1.46 -6.69 15.61
CA GLU A 25 2.56 -6.10 14.85
C GLU A 25 3.10 -7.03 13.76
N ASP A 26 3.17 -8.34 14.04
CA ASP A 26 3.61 -9.34 13.06
C ASP A 26 2.73 -9.39 11.82
N LEU A 27 1.40 -9.31 12.02
CA LEU A 27 0.44 -9.26 10.91
C LEU A 27 0.55 -7.95 10.13
N LEU A 28 0.79 -6.84 10.82
CA LEU A 28 1.04 -5.57 10.16
C LEU A 28 2.32 -5.61 9.32
N ASN A 29 3.39 -6.19 9.84
CA ASN A 29 4.65 -6.40 9.11
C ASN A 29 4.44 -7.26 7.87
N GLU A 30 3.69 -8.35 7.97
CA GLU A 30 3.33 -9.22 6.84
C GLU A 30 2.51 -8.51 5.76
N ILE A 31 1.56 -7.64 6.15
CA ILE A 31 0.76 -6.85 5.21
C ILE A 31 1.64 -5.83 4.51
N LEU A 32 2.41 -5.04 5.29
CA LEU A 32 3.32 -4.03 4.75
C LEU A 32 4.39 -4.66 3.87
N ALA A 33 4.88 -5.84 4.22
CA ALA A 33 5.87 -6.55 3.43
C ALA A 33 5.35 -7.00 2.06
N ARG A 34 4.04 -7.23 1.95
CA ARG A 34 3.34 -7.52 0.70
C ARG A 34 2.99 -6.27 -0.10
N VAL A 35 3.32 -5.06 0.34
CA VAL A 35 3.05 -3.84 -0.42
C VAL A 35 4.25 -3.49 -1.32
N PRO A 36 4.04 -2.99 -2.55
CA PRO A 36 5.14 -2.60 -3.41
C PRO A 36 6.00 -1.49 -2.77
N PRO A 37 7.34 -1.54 -2.92
CA PRO A 37 8.23 -0.54 -2.35
C PRO A 37 7.85 0.90 -2.68
N PHE A 38 7.33 1.13 -3.89
CA PHE A 38 6.93 2.47 -4.34
C PHE A 38 5.70 3.04 -3.60
N MET A 39 4.89 2.20 -2.94
CA MET A 39 3.74 2.64 -2.14
C MET A 39 4.11 2.96 -0.69
N ILE A 40 5.29 2.54 -0.21
CA ILE A 40 5.75 2.72 1.17
C ILE A 40 5.66 4.19 1.61
N PHE A 41 6.02 5.12 0.73
CA PHE A 41 5.96 6.55 1.04
C PHE A 41 4.54 7.04 1.37
N ARG A 42 3.51 6.52 0.69
CA ARG A 42 2.11 6.83 1.01
C ARG A 42 1.64 6.13 2.28
N LEU A 43 2.20 4.97 2.59
CA LEU A 43 1.86 4.23 3.80
C LEU A 43 2.35 4.92 5.07
N ARG A 44 3.46 5.67 4.99
CA ARG A 44 3.96 6.49 6.10
C ARG A 44 2.96 7.57 6.54
N SER A 45 2.11 8.09 5.65
CA SER A 45 1.12 9.11 5.99
C SER A 45 -0.19 8.54 6.56
N VAL A 46 -0.34 7.22 6.68
CA VAL A 46 -1.59 6.59 7.16
C VAL A 46 -1.75 6.76 8.66
N CYS A 47 -0.74 6.35 9.45
CA CYS A 47 -0.72 6.54 10.90
C CYS A 47 0.70 6.44 11.46
N LYS A 48 0.88 6.92 12.71
CA LYS A 48 2.19 6.90 13.40
C LYS A 48 2.77 5.48 13.51
N ARG A 49 1.92 4.48 13.73
CA ARG A 49 2.31 3.07 13.86
C ARG A 49 2.93 2.53 12.57
N TRP A 50 2.32 2.81 11.43
CA TRP A 50 2.84 2.39 10.12
C TRP A 50 4.14 3.12 9.81
N ASN A 51 4.22 4.42 10.11
CA ASN A 51 5.46 5.17 9.94
C ASN A 51 6.62 4.60 10.77
N SER A 52 6.37 4.20 12.02
CA SER A 52 7.39 3.58 12.89
C SER A 52 7.97 2.30 12.29
N ILE A 53 7.11 1.42 11.77
CA ILE A 53 7.54 0.16 11.14
C ILE A 53 8.30 0.43 9.84
N LEU A 54 7.81 1.35 9.01
CA LEU A 54 8.41 1.69 7.71
C LEU A 54 9.72 2.52 7.84
N GLN A 55 10.07 2.96 9.05
CA GLN A 55 11.34 3.58 9.38
C GLN A 55 12.35 2.57 9.96
N ASP A 56 11.90 1.39 10.40
CA ASP A 56 12.79 0.37 10.94
C ASP A 56 13.61 -0.31 9.83
N ASN A 57 14.92 -0.39 10.06
CA ASN A 57 15.85 -1.01 9.13
C ASN A 57 15.68 -2.53 9.06
N SER A 58 15.26 -3.17 10.16
CA SER A 58 15.03 -4.62 10.19
C SER A 58 13.84 -4.98 9.31
N PHE A 59 12.76 -4.20 9.41
CA PHE A 59 11.62 -4.29 8.50
C PHE A 59 12.02 -4.11 7.04
N LEU A 60 12.82 -3.09 6.68
CA LEU A 60 13.24 -2.87 5.29
C LEU A 60 14.07 -4.03 4.74
N LYS A 61 14.94 -4.62 5.57
CA LYS A 61 15.71 -5.81 5.20
C LYS A 61 14.79 -7.01 4.97
N PHE A 62 13.84 -7.24 5.87
CA PHE A 62 12.81 -8.28 5.72
C PHE A 62 11.98 -8.07 4.45
N HIS A 63 11.50 -6.85 4.22
CA HIS A 63 10.72 -6.47 3.05
C HIS A 63 11.43 -6.79 1.73
N SER A 64 12.74 -6.53 1.66
CA SER A 64 13.54 -6.83 0.47
C SER A 64 13.68 -8.33 0.17
N GLN A 65 13.53 -9.18 1.19
CA GLN A 65 13.63 -10.64 1.06
C GLN A 65 12.30 -11.28 0.67
N VAL A 66 11.18 -10.62 0.98
CA VAL A 66 9.85 -11.10 0.58
C VAL A 66 9.67 -10.86 -0.91
N PRO A 67 9.46 -11.90 -1.74
CA PRO A 67 9.13 -11.76 -3.16
C PRO A 67 7.69 -11.25 -3.27
N SER A 68 7.48 -9.98 -2.95
CA SER A 68 6.15 -9.41 -2.81
C SER A 68 5.60 -8.93 -4.14
N HIS A 69 6.47 -8.46 -5.06
CA HIS A 69 6.07 -7.91 -6.35
C HIS A 69 7.06 -8.29 -7.42
N GLY A 70 6.55 -8.72 -8.58
CA GLY A 70 7.39 -8.84 -9.77
C GLY A 70 8.02 -7.49 -10.15
N PRO A 71 8.98 -7.50 -11.08
CA PRO A 71 9.76 -6.31 -11.41
C PRO A 71 8.86 -5.13 -11.76
N CYS A 72 9.14 -3.97 -11.15
CA CYS A 72 8.47 -2.72 -11.46
C CYS A 72 9.48 -1.75 -12.05
N LEU A 73 9.10 -1.07 -13.14
CA LEU A 73 9.92 -0.07 -13.77
C LEU A 73 9.54 1.30 -13.19
N LEU A 74 10.47 1.89 -12.44
CA LEU A 74 10.35 3.26 -11.95
C LEU A 74 10.95 4.20 -12.99
N THR A 75 10.13 5.06 -13.58
CA THR A 75 10.57 6.09 -14.52
C THR A 75 10.43 7.46 -13.87
N PHE A 76 11.53 8.17 -13.70
CA PHE A 76 11.54 9.56 -13.25
C PHE A 76 11.66 10.48 -14.47
N TRP A 77 10.80 11.48 -14.54
CA TRP A 77 10.90 12.56 -15.53
C TRP A 77 11.08 13.88 -14.78
N LYS A 78 12.21 14.54 -15.01
CA LYS A 78 12.48 15.86 -14.45
C LYS A 78 12.03 16.92 -15.46
N ASN A 79 10.85 17.52 -15.22
CA ASN A 79 10.44 18.74 -15.92
C ASN A 79 10.68 19.93 -14.97
N SER A 80 10.97 21.12 -15.53
CA SER A 80 11.39 22.33 -14.79
C SER A 80 10.43 22.74 -13.65
N GLN A 81 9.17 22.31 -13.69
CA GLN A 81 8.13 22.67 -12.71
C GLN A 81 7.69 21.56 -11.76
N THR A 82 7.83 20.26 -12.10
CA THR A 82 7.54 19.16 -11.17
C THR A 82 8.38 17.91 -11.48
N PRO A 83 9.00 17.26 -10.48
CA PRO A 83 9.49 15.90 -10.63
C PRO A 83 8.28 14.97 -10.79
N GLN A 84 8.14 14.37 -11.98
CA GLN A 84 7.12 13.37 -12.26
C GLN A 84 7.74 11.99 -12.09
N CYS A 85 7.03 11.08 -11.45
CA CYS A 85 7.43 9.68 -11.35
C CYS A 85 6.28 8.81 -11.84
N SER A 86 6.57 7.82 -12.66
CA SER A 86 5.63 6.79 -13.03
C SER A 86 6.20 5.42 -12.73
N VAL A 87 5.32 4.51 -12.34
CA VAL A 87 5.67 3.13 -12.04
C VAL A 87 4.88 2.25 -12.98
N PHE A 88 5.60 1.39 -13.69
CA PHE A 88 5.00 0.35 -14.50
C PHE A 88 5.19 -1.01 -13.81
N SER A 89 4.09 -1.63 -13.42
CA SER A 89 4.08 -2.96 -12.82
C SER A 89 4.02 -4.02 -13.92
N LEU A 90 5.10 -4.79 -14.12
CA LEU A 90 5.14 -5.85 -15.13
C LEU A 90 4.11 -6.97 -14.93
N PRO A 91 3.84 -7.44 -13.69
CA PRO A 91 2.86 -8.51 -13.46
C PRO A 91 1.42 -8.09 -13.80
N LEU A 92 1.09 -6.82 -13.55
CA LEU A 92 -0.26 -6.28 -13.73
C LEU A 92 -0.43 -5.58 -15.10
N LYS A 93 0.66 -5.42 -15.87
CA LYS A 93 0.71 -4.64 -17.12
C LYS A 93 0.04 -3.26 -17.00
N GLN A 94 0.19 -2.61 -15.84
CA GLN A 94 -0.50 -1.37 -15.51
C GLN A 94 0.48 -0.24 -15.20
N TRP A 95 0.18 0.95 -15.72
CA TRP A 95 0.88 2.19 -15.40
C TRP A 95 0.21 2.92 -14.24
N SER A 96 0.99 3.26 -13.23
CA SER A 96 0.59 4.15 -12.14
C SER A 96 1.40 5.44 -12.21
N ARG A 97 0.73 6.57 -12.44
CA ARG A 97 1.36 7.90 -12.46
C ARG A 97 1.31 8.52 -11.06
N TRP A 98 2.47 8.89 -10.54
CA TRP A 98 2.61 9.61 -9.29
C TRP A 98 2.69 11.09 -9.62
N LEU A 99 1.55 11.79 -9.54
CA LEU A 99 1.45 13.17 -10.02
C LEU A 99 2.17 14.20 -9.14
N ASN A 100 2.63 13.89 -7.93
CA ASN A 100 3.26 14.88 -7.06
C ASN A 100 4.33 14.27 -6.13
N PHE A 101 5.61 14.38 -6.52
CA PHE A 101 6.75 14.19 -5.61
C PHE A 101 6.99 15.40 -4.68
N GLN A 102 6.10 16.41 -4.69
CA GLN A 102 6.26 17.67 -3.94
C GLN A 102 5.82 17.59 -2.46
N ASN A 103 5.34 16.45 -1.97
CA ASN A 103 4.86 16.30 -0.59
C ASN A 103 5.53 15.17 0.20
N ILE A 104 6.77 14.84 -0.16
CA ILE A 104 7.64 14.04 0.72
C ILE A 104 8.64 15.03 1.33
N ASN A 105 8.20 15.75 2.36
CA ASN A 105 9.15 16.37 3.28
C ASN A 105 9.82 15.23 4.04
N LEU A 106 11.11 15.02 3.75
CA LEU A 106 12.03 14.34 4.65
C LEU A 106 12.22 15.19 5.91
#